data_AF-A0A924QHQ8-F1
#
_entry.id   AF-A0A924QHQ8-F1
#
_cell.length_a   1.000
_cell.length_b   1.000
_cell.length_c   1.000
_cell.angle_alpha   90.00
_cell.angle_beta   90.00
_cell.angle_gamma   90.00
#
_symmetry.space_group_name_H-M   'P 1'
#
loop_
_entity.id
_entity.type
_entity.pdbx_description
1 polymer ?
#
loop_
_entity_poly.entity_id
_entity_poly.type
_entity_poly.pdbx_seq_one_letter_code
_entity_poly.pdbx_strand_id
1 'polypeptide(L)' 'MHADAVVSSKGQVTLPAAMRAKLGIAPGSRIQFEVRGNELVIKPELPMSAYYGMLKGYDLGDIEPEKEADRTFE' A
#
# COMPACT_ATOMS: atom_id res chain seq x y z
N MET A 1 5.18 -18.39 -0.67
CA MET A 1 6.37 -18.05 -1.48
C MET A 1 7.47 -17.71 -0.52
N HIS A 2 8.64 -18.34 -0.67
CA HIS A 2 9.82 -18.09 0.16
C HIS A 2 11.00 -17.80 -0.77
N ALA A 3 11.91 -16.94 -0.35
CA ALA A 3 13.14 -16.62 -1.06
C ALA A 3 14.15 -16.06 -0.08
N ASP A 4 15.40 -16.48 -0.23
CA ASP A 4 16.52 -15.97 0.54
C ASP A 4 17.15 -14.77 -0.16
N ALA A 5 17.60 -13.79 0.61
CA ALA A 5 18.33 -12.64 0.11
C ALA A 5 19.40 -12.21 1.11
N VAL A 6 20.54 -11.76 0.60
CA VAL A 6 21.64 -11.23 1.40
C VAL A 6 21.52 -9.71 1.47
N VAL A 7 21.76 -9.15 2.65
CA VAL A 7 21.82 -7.70 2.85
C VAL A 7 23.12 -7.17 2.24
N SER A 8 23.03 -6.17 1.36
CA SER A 8 24.20 -5.53 0.77
C SER A 8 25.00 -4.76 1.83
N SER A 9 26.23 -4.36 1.50
CA SER A 9 27.06 -3.51 2.39
C SER A 9 26.41 -2.16 2.74
N LYS A 10 25.40 -1.73 1.97
CA LYS A 10 24.62 -0.51 2.20
C LYS A 10 23.31 -0.77 2.97
N GLY A 11 23.10 -1.98 3.50
CA GLY A 11 21.88 -2.32 4.23
C GLY A 11 20.66 -2.59 3.34
N GLN A 12 20.85 -2.80 2.03
CA GLN A 12 19.73 -3.01 1.10
C GLN A 12 19.46 -4.50 0.88
N VAL A 13 18.18 -4.87 0.78
CA VAL A 13 17.75 -6.22 0.39
C VAL A 13 17.00 -6.14 -0.94
N THR A 14 17.37 -7.01 -1.87
CA THR A 14 16.68 -7.09 -3.17
C THR A 14 15.39 -7.89 -3.03
N LEU A 15 14.25 -7.26 -3.31
CA LEU A 15 12.96 -7.96 -3.36
C LEU A 15 12.85 -8.79 -4.65
N PRO A 16 12.69 -10.13 -4.60
CA PRO A 16 12.63 -10.98 -5.79
C PRO A 16 11.47 -10.62 -6.73
N ALA A 17 11.68 -10.82 -8.04
CA ALA A 17 10.74 -10.38 -9.08
C ALA A 17 9.31 -10.92 -8.90
N ALA A 18 9.16 -12.20 -8.54
CA ALA A 18 7.86 -12.82 -8.31
C ALA A 18 7.11 -12.18 -7.12
N MET A 19 7.82 -11.79 -6.07
CA MET A 19 7.23 -11.11 -4.91
C MET A 19 6.87 -9.66 -5.25
N ARG A 20 7.73 -8.93 -5.98
CA ARG A 20 7.42 -7.59 -6.49
C ARG A 20 6.13 -7.57 -7.31
N ALA A 21 6.01 -8.48 -8.27
CA ALA A 21 4.84 -8.60 -9.13
C ALA A 21 3.57 -8.90 -8.32
N LYS A 22 3.65 -9.83 -7.38
CA LYS A 22 2.51 -10.19 -6.52
C LYS A 22 2.05 -9.04 -5.63
N LEU A 23 2.97 -8.21 -5.15
CA LEU A 23 2.67 -7.06 -4.28
C LEU A 23 2.39 -5.77 -5.08
N GLY A 24 2.45 -5.80 -6.41
CA GLY A 24 2.26 -4.61 -7.25
C GLY A 24 3.35 -3.54 -7.06
N ILE A 25 4.54 -3.92 -6.59
CA ILE A 25 5.66 -3.00 -6.34
C ILE A 25 6.47 -2.80 -7.62
N ALA A 26 6.53 -1.56 -8.09
CA ALA A 26 7.27 -1.14 -9.27
C ALA A 26 8.41 -0.16 -8.88
N PRO A 27 9.37 0.12 -9.78
CA PRO A 27 10.32 1.20 -9.57
C PRO A 27 9.59 2.52 -9.26
N GLY A 28 9.97 3.18 -8.15
CA GLY A 28 9.33 4.42 -7.68
C GLY A 28 8.12 4.22 -6.77
N SER A 29 7.63 2.99 -6.55
CA SER A 29 6.59 2.71 -5.56
C SER A 29 7.07 3.09 -4.16
N ARG A 30 6.18 3.72 -3.37
CA ARG A 30 6.42 3.91 -1.94
C ARG A 30 6.03 2.65 -1.18
N ILE A 31 6.83 2.31 -0.17
CA ILE A 31 6.62 1.15 0.69
C ILE A 31 6.81 1.58 2.15
N GLN A 32 6.04 0.97 3.03
CA GLN A 32 6.15 1.15 4.47
C GLN A 32 6.77 -0.10 5.09
N PHE A 33 7.70 0.12 6.03
CA PHE A 33 8.28 -0.92 6.85
C PHE A 33 7.65 -0.90 8.23
N GLU A 34 7.31 -2.08 8.75
CA GLU A 34 6.77 -2.26 10.09
C GLU A 34 7.46 -3.46 10.74
N VAL A 35 7.90 -3.31 11.98
CA VAL A 35 8.47 -4.43 12.75
C VAL A 35 7.37 -5.03 13.63
N ARG A 36 7.16 -6.35 13.51
CA ARG A 36 6.22 -7.11 14.33
C ARG A 36 6.96 -8.23 15.04
N GLY A 37 7.33 -7.99 16.30
CA GLY A 37 8.19 -8.92 17.03
C GLY A 37 9.54 -9.08 16.33
N ASN A 38 9.78 -10.27 15.76
CA ASN A 38 11.00 -10.59 15.03
C ASN A 38 10.81 -10.63 13.50
N GLU A 39 9.69 -10.11 13.00
CA GLU A 39 9.38 -10.05 11.59
C GLU A 39 9.44 -8.61 11.06
N LEU A 40 10.01 -8.44 9.87
CA LEU A 40 9.91 -7.20 9.10
C LEU A 40 8.80 -7.33 8.07
N VAL A 41 7.72 -6.57 8.25
CA VAL A 41 6.58 -6.51 7.35
C VAL A 41 6.75 -5.33 6.40
N ILE A 42 6.59 -5.60 5.10
CA ILE A 42 6.66 -4.57 4.04
C ILE A 42 5.27 -4.42 3.44
N LYS A 43 4.76 -3.19 3.43
CA LYS A 43 3.45 -2.87 2.84
C LYS A 43 3.63 -1.89 1.68
N PRO A 44 3.09 -2.20 0.48
CA PRO A 44 3.05 -1.22 -0.60
C PRO A 44 2.09 -0.08 -0.23
N GLU A 45 2.51 1.15 -0.47
CA GLU A 45 1.61 2.30 -0.42
C GLU A 45 0.95 2.41 -1.80
N LEU A 46 -0.33 2.07 -1.86
CA LEU A 46 -1.09 2.15 -3.10
C LEU A 46 -1.47 3.61 -3.35
N PRO A 47 -1.27 4.14 -4.58
CA PRO A 47 -1.78 5.46 -4.93
C PRO A 47 -3.31 5.44 -4.88
N MET A 48 -3.94 6.59 -4.62
CA MET A 48 -5.40 6.71 -4.61
C MET A 48 -6.07 6.17 -5.88
N SER A 49 -5.40 6.31 -7.02
CA SER A 49 -5.87 5.78 -8.31
C SER A 49 -6.01 4.25 -8.35
N ALA A 50 -5.28 3.50 -7.52
CA ALA A 50 -5.40 2.04 -7.45
C ALA A 50 -6.77 1.58 -6.92
N TYR A 51 -7.49 2.45 -6.22
CA TYR A 51 -8.83 2.20 -5.70
C TYR A 51 -9.94 2.61 -6.68
N TYR A 52 -9.59 3.23 -7.81
CA TYR A 52 -10.57 3.68 -8.79
C TYR A 52 -11.41 2.51 -9.29
N GLY A 53 -12.74 2.63 -9.17
CA GLY A 53 -13.67 1.59 -9.60
C GLY A 53 -13.76 0.38 -8.67
N MET A 54 -13.13 0.38 -7.48
CA MET A 54 -13.22 -0.73 -6.53
C MET A 54 -14.66 -1.02 -6.07
N LEU A 55 -15.54 -0.02 -6.13
CA LEU A 55 -16.96 -0.13 -5.78
C LEU A 55 -17.86 -0.29 -7.02
N LYS A 56 -17.30 -0.49 -8.22
CA LYS A 56 -18.10 -0.64 -9.44
C LYS A 56 -18.97 -1.90 -9.34
N GLY A 57 -20.29 -1.73 -9.47
CA GLY A 57 -21.26 -2.81 -9.41
C GLY A 57 -21.81 -3.09 -8.01
N TYR A 58 -21.38 -2.33 -6.99
CA TYR A 58 -22.06 -2.32 -5.70
C TYR A 58 -23.27 -1.37 -5.76
N ASP A 59 -24.40 -1.81 -5.21
CA ASP A 59 -25.52 -0.93 -4.91
C ASP A 59 -25.20 -0.18 -3.62
N LEU A 60 -24.86 1.09 -3.74
CA LEU A 60 -24.49 1.95 -2.62
C LEU A 60 -25.72 2.63 -2.01
N GLY A 61 -26.89 2.54 -2.65
CA GLY A 61 -28.06 3.35 -2.33
C GLY A 61 -27.83 4.86 -2.46
N ASP A 62 -28.83 5.65 -2.09
CA ASP A 62 -28.71 7.10 -1.94
C ASP A 62 -28.14 7.43 -0.55
N ILE A 63 -26.82 7.33 -0.44
CA ILE A 63 -26.04 7.72 0.75
C ILE A 63 -25.30 9.02 0.48
N GLU A 64 -26.02 10.11 0.27
CA GLU A 64 -25.44 11.44 0.43
C GLU A 64 -25.60 11.85 1.91
N PRO A 65 -24.56 11.70 2.75
CA PRO A 65 -24.59 12.31 4.07
C PRO A 65 -24.67 13.84 3.90
N GLU A 66 -25.39 14.51 4.81
CA GLU A 66 -25.42 15.97 4.81
C GLU A 66 -23.99 16.51 4.88
N LYS A 67 -23.65 17.44 3.96
CA LYS A 67 -22.35 18.08 3.96
C LYS A 67 -22.17 18.84 5.27
N GLU A 68 -21.26 18.38 6.13
CA GLU A 68 -20.85 19.14 7.31
C GLU A 68 -20.33 20.52 6.87
N ALA A 69 -20.66 21.56 7.65
CA ALA A 69 -20.15 22.90 7.39
C ALA A 69 -18.62 22.89 7.40
N ASP A 70 -18.01 23.64 6.47
CA ASP A 70 -16.55 23.74 6.38
C ASP A 70 -16.00 24.21 7.74
N ARG A 71 -15.03 23.47 8.30
CA ARG A 71 -14.46 23.80 9.60
C ARG A 71 -13.66 25.10 9.48
N THR A 72 -14.04 26.13 10.24
CA THR A 72 -13.22 27.33 10.41
C THR A 72 -12.09 27.00 11.38
N PHE A 73 -10.85 27.06 10.91
CA PHE A 73 -9.68 26.99 11.78
C PHE A 73 -9.34 28.42 12.23
N GLU A 74 -9.42 28.69 13.53
CA GLU A 74 -8.83 29.89 14.16
C GLU A 74 -7.33 29.71 14.41
#